data_AF-A0A946A5G9-F1
#
_entry.id   AF-A0A946A5G9-F1
#
_cell.length_a   1.000
_cell.length_b   1.000
_cell.length_c   1.000
_cell.angle_alpha   90.00
_cell.angle_beta   90.00
_cell.angle_gamma   90.00
#
_symmetry.space_group_name_H-M   'P 1'
#
loop_
_entity.id
_entity.type
_entity.pdbx_description
1 polymer ?
#
loop_
_entity_poly.entity_id
_entity_poly.type
_entity_poly.pdbx_seq_one_letter_code
_entity_poly.pdbx_strand_id
1 'polypeptide(L)'
;MFNFLNLHQRTIILTLLILISISCWFYTIAGVGMTMSAWEMTLINLNINEVSNSMKIMNSHDYHINFSNMIFIFLMWFLMMIAMMLPTAIPFIMIFDKISNERKKQKYSYGLTINFFLSYVLIWAIFSLCLTIIHILLQKLNILNASSLSVGYIFGGLLFLLAGIYQMTPFKDVCLKNCSNPIDFLSGQKMFYNFGAFYLGMKHGIFCVGCCWVLMLLLFYSGVMNIFWIVGLSLYIIIEKFIILGKKFNIFSGLILISYGSTIIYFNL
;
A
#
# COMPACT_ATOMS: atom_id res chain seq x y z
N MET A 1 7.30 12.10 37.74
CA MET A 1 6.10 11.27 37.53
C MET A 1 5.43 11.51 36.16
N PHE A 2 5.19 12.75 35.72
CA PHE A 2 4.52 13.06 34.44
C PHE A 2 5.27 12.66 33.15
N ASN A 3 6.60 12.69 33.12
CA ASN A 3 7.37 12.21 31.94
C ASN A 3 7.25 10.69 31.72
N PHE A 4 7.04 9.91 32.79
CA PHE A 4 6.93 8.45 32.72
C PHE A 4 5.59 8.02 32.10
N LEU A 5 4.48 8.65 32.51
CA LEU A 5 3.16 8.42 31.90
C LEU A 5 3.13 8.73 30.40
N ASN A 6 3.82 9.79 29.98
CA ASN A 6 3.89 10.19 28.58
C ASN A 6 4.72 9.23 27.72
N LEU A 7 5.83 8.71 28.26
CA LEU A 7 6.61 7.67 27.59
C LEU A 7 5.80 6.39 27.46
N HIS A 8 5.07 6.02 28.52
CA HIS A 8 4.24 4.82 28.55
C HIS A 8 3.05 4.89 27.57
N GLN A 9 2.39 6.04 27.43
CA GLN A 9 1.32 6.20 26.45
C GLN A 9 1.84 6.12 25.01
N ARG A 10 3.01 6.71 24.74
CA ARG A 10 3.64 6.67 23.42
C ARG A 10 4.13 5.27 23.05
N THR A 11 4.67 4.52 24.01
CA THR A 11 5.05 3.12 23.79
C THR A 11 3.82 2.26 23.50
N ILE A 12 2.69 2.48 24.20
CA ILE A 12 1.43 1.78 23.91
C ILE A 12 0.95 2.04 22.48
N ILE A 13 0.94 3.30 22.01
CA ILE A 13 0.50 3.61 20.65
C ILE A 13 1.42 2.96 19.63
N LEU A 14 2.73 3.03 19.83
CA LEU A 14 3.70 2.40 18.95
C LEU A 14 3.54 0.87 18.92
N THR A 15 3.39 0.22 20.08
CA THR A 15 3.20 -1.24 20.14
C THR A 15 1.90 -1.66 19.46
N LEU A 16 0.81 -0.92 19.64
CA LEU A 16 -0.45 -1.18 18.94
C LEU A 16 -0.31 -1.05 17.42
N LEU A 17 0.34 0.01 16.92
CA LEU A 17 0.57 0.19 15.48
C LEU A 17 1.43 -0.93 14.88
N ILE A 18 2.49 -1.33 15.58
CA ILE A 18 3.36 -2.43 15.17
C ILE A 18 2.56 -3.75 15.16
N LEU A 19 1.78 -4.02 16.21
CA LEU A 19 0.99 -5.24 16.31
C LEU A 19 -0.05 -5.33 15.20
N ILE A 20 -0.78 -4.23 14.93
CA ILE A 20 -1.71 -4.14 13.79
C ILE A 20 -0.98 -4.43 12.47
N SER A 21 0.18 -3.81 12.26
CA SER A 21 0.96 -4.01 11.04
C SER A 21 1.42 -5.46 10.88
N ILE A 22 1.92 -6.08 11.93
CA ILE A 22 2.38 -7.48 11.93
C ILE A 22 1.20 -8.43 11.68
N SER A 23 0.05 -8.20 12.33
CA SER A 23 -1.16 -9.00 12.09
C SER A 23 -1.63 -8.90 10.63
N CYS A 24 -1.57 -7.72 10.02
CA CYS A 24 -1.91 -7.54 8.60
C CYS A 24 -0.91 -8.25 7.67
N TRP A 25 0.39 -8.21 7.98
CA TRP A 25 1.40 -8.98 7.24
C TRP A 25 1.15 -10.48 7.35
N PHE A 26 0.88 -10.97 8.57
CA PHE A 26 0.57 -12.38 8.78
C PHE A 26 -0.65 -12.82 7.96
N TYR A 27 -1.72 -12.03 7.96
CA TYR A 27 -2.90 -12.28 7.13
C TYR A 27 -2.56 -12.33 5.63
N THR A 28 -1.78 -11.35 5.15
CA THR A 28 -1.39 -11.25 3.73
C THR A 28 -0.57 -12.46 3.29
N ILE A 29 0.37 -12.92 4.12
CA ILE A 29 1.24 -14.07 3.85
C ILE A 29 0.45 -15.38 3.93
N ALA A 30 -0.39 -15.54 4.95
CA ALA A 30 -1.21 -16.73 5.13
C ALA A 30 -2.29 -16.88 4.05
N GLY A 31 -2.71 -15.80 3.38
CA GLY A 31 -3.73 -15.84 2.33
C GLY A 31 -5.12 -16.22 2.87
N VAL A 32 -5.42 -15.93 4.14
CA VAL A 32 -6.65 -16.36 4.81
C VAL A 32 -7.88 -15.81 4.09
N GLY A 33 -8.71 -16.70 3.53
CA GLY A 33 -9.90 -16.32 2.76
C GLY A 33 -9.70 -16.29 1.24
N MET A 34 -8.53 -16.69 0.74
CA MET A 34 -8.30 -17.00 -0.67
C MET A 34 -8.11 -18.50 -0.88
N THR A 35 -8.35 -18.97 -2.10
CA THR A 35 -8.20 -20.39 -2.48
C THR A 35 -6.74 -20.85 -2.53
N MET A 36 -5.79 -19.92 -2.60
CA MET A 36 -4.36 -20.20 -2.61
C MET A 36 -3.62 -19.20 -1.72
N SER A 37 -2.61 -19.68 -1.00
CA SER A 37 -1.75 -18.83 -0.17
C SER A 37 -0.82 -17.96 -1.03
N ALA A 38 -0.34 -16.84 -0.46
CA ALA A 38 0.64 -15.97 -1.13
C ALA A 38 1.94 -16.74 -1.48
N TRP A 39 2.30 -17.72 -0.66
CA TRP A 39 3.45 -18.58 -0.88
C TRP A 39 3.27 -19.50 -2.10
N GLU A 40 2.10 -20.11 -2.24
CA GLU A 40 1.76 -20.96 -3.39
C GLU A 40 1.73 -20.16 -4.69
N MET A 41 1.13 -18.96 -4.70
CA MET A 41 1.15 -18.10 -5.88
C MET A 41 2.57 -17.67 -6.28
N THR A 42 3.43 -17.41 -5.29
CA THR A 42 4.82 -17.04 -5.53
C THR A 42 5.60 -18.20 -6.16
N LEU A 43 5.39 -19.44 -5.70
CA LEU A 43 6.04 -20.63 -6.25
C LEU A 43 5.61 -20.92 -7.70
N ILE A 44 4.35 -20.68 -8.03
CA ILE A 44 3.83 -20.79 -9.41
C ILE A 44 4.50 -19.76 -10.32
N ASN A 45 4.64 -18.51 -9.85
CA ASN A 45 5.22 -17.42 -10.64
C ASN A 45 6.74 -17.59 -10.87
N LEU A 46 7.47 -18.14 -9.88
CA LEU A 46 8.90 -18.41 -10.01
C LEU A 46 9.25 -19.66 -10.83
N ASN A 47 8.24 -20.42 -11.30
CA ASN A 47 8.42 -21.65 -12.08
C ASN A 47 9.34 -22.69 -11.39
N ILE A 48 9.42 -22.67 -10.05
CA ILE A 48 10.34 -23.53 -9.25
C ILE A 48 9.76 -24.93 -9.04
N ASN A 49 8.46 -25.13 -9.27
CA ASN A 49 7.82 -26.43 -9.07
C ASN A 49 7.24 -26.97 -10.38
N GLU A 50 7.95 -27.90 -11.01
CA GLU A 50 7.35 -29.03 -11.76
C GLU A 50 6.58 -29.97 -10.81
N VAL A 51 5.80 -29.43 -9.85
CA VAL A 51 4.96 -30.25 -8.98
C VAL A 51 3.68 -30.56 -9.72
N SER A 52 3.79 -31.65 -10.48
CA SER A 52 2.77 -32.59 -10.91
C SER A 52 1.61 -32.06 -11.75
N ASN A 53 1.55 -32.62 -12.96
CA ASN A 53 0.36 -32.86 -13.77
C ASN A 53 -0.81 -33.48 -12.96
N SER A 54 -1.47 -32.71 -12.12
CA SER A 54 -2.72 -33.09 -11.45
C SER A 54 -3.51 -31.93 -10.85
N MET A 55 -3.16 -30.67 -11.16
CA MET A 55 -4.09 -29.58 -10.88
C MET A 55 -5.11 -29.56 -12.00
N LYS A 56 -6.31 -30.11 -11.69
CA LYS A 56 -7.52 -30.01 -12.49
C LYS A 56 -7.48 -28.72 -13.28
N ILE A 57 -7.56 -28.85 -14.60
CA ILE A 57 -8.15 -27.84 -15.46
C ILE A 57 -9.50 -27.54 -14.81
N MET A 58 -9.53 -26.55 -13.93
CA MET A 58 -10.77 -25.96 -13.50
C MET A 58 -11.19 -25.19 -14.74
N ASN A 59 -11.99 -25.89 -15.55
CA ASN A 59 -12.82 -25.30 -16.56
C ASN A 59 -13.32 -23.97 -16.01
N SER A 60 -13.35 -22.99 -16.90
CA SER A 60 -14.05 -21.72 -16.82
C SER A 60 -15.52 -21.93 -16.40
N HIS A 61 -15.74 -22.36 -15.17
CA HIS A 61 -17.03 -22.42 -14.52
C HIS A 61 -17.29 -21.00 -14.06
N ASP A 62 -18.16 -20.33 -14.81
CA ASP A 62 -19.02 -19.24 -14.38
C ASP A 62 -18.64 -18.70 -13.00
N TYR A 63 -17.67 -17.77 -13.00
CA TYR A 63 -17.35 -17.00 -11.81
C TYR A 63 -18.53 -16.09 -11.55
N HIS A 64 -19.57 -16.60 -10.89
CA HIS A 64 -20.60 -15.78 -10.31
C HIS A 64 -19.90 -14.89 -9.30
N ILE A 65 -19.86 -13.59 -9.62
CA ILE A 65 -19.34 -12.57 -8.70
C ILE A 65 -20.34 -12.48 -7.54
N ASN A 66 -20.18 -13.39 -6.59
CA ASN A 66 -20.97 -13.42 -5.39
C ASN A 66 -20.47 -12.30 -4.47
N PHE A 67 -21.39 -11.71 -3.72
CA PHE A 67 -21.08 -10.65 -2.74
C PHE A 67 -19.98 -11.07 -1.76
N SER A 68 -19.96 -12.35 -1.38
CA SER A 68 -18.91 -12.97 -0.55
C SER A 68 -17.52 -12.85 -1.19
N ASN A 69 -17.38 -13.17 -2.47
CA ASN A 69 -16.10 -13.10 -3.18
C ASN A 69 -15.60 -11.65 -3.32
N MET A 70 -16.50 -10.69 -3.55
CA MET A 70 -16.13 -9.28 -3.59
C MET A 70 -15.55 -8.81 -2.25
N ILE A 71 -16.13 -9.25 -1.13
CA ILE A 71 -15.65 -8.93 0.22
C ILE A 71 -14.25 -9.53 0.45
N PHE A 72 -14.00 -10.78 0.05
CA PHE A 72 -12.69 -11.39 0.20
C PHE A 72 -11.61 -10.66 -0.61
N ILE A 73 -11.89 -10.31 -1.87
CA ILE A 73 -10.96 -9.55 -2.72
C ILE A 73 -10.69 -8.16 -2.11
N PHE A 74 -11.72 -7.50 -1.58
CA PHE A 74 -11.58 -6.24 -0.88
C PHE A 74 -10.71 -6.36 0.38
N LEU A 75 -11.00 -7.33 1.26
CA LEU A 75 -10.24 -7.55 2.49
C LEU A 75 -8.77 -7.88 2.19
N MET A 76 -8.52 -8.68 1.14
CA MET A 76 -7.17 -8.98 0.66
C MET A 76 -6.42 -7.69 0.30
N TRP A 77 -6.96 -6.87 -0.61
CA TRP A 77 -6.33 -5.61 -1.00
C TRP A 77 -6.20 -4.63 0.17
N PHE A 78 -7.21 -4.55 1.03
CA PHE A 78 -7.23 -3.64 2.17
C PHE A 78 -6.16 -3.99 3.21
N LEU A 79 -6.09 -5.25 3.63
CA LEU A 79 -5.13 -5.71 4.63
C LEU A 79 -3.70 -5.68 4.08
N MET A 80 -3.50 -6.00 2.80
CA MET A 80 -2.21 -5.86 2.13
C MET A 80 -1.74 -4.40 2.11
N MET A 81 -2.63 -3.46 1.78
CA MET A 81 -2.29 -2.03 1.80
C MET A 81 -1.94 -1.54 3.20
N ILE A 82 -2.70 -1.95 4.21
CA ILE A 82 -2.37 -1.63 5.61
C ILE A 82 -1.01 -2.22 5.98
N ALA A 83 -0.74 -3.48 5.63
CA ALA A 83 0.51 -4.16 5.94
C ALA A 83 1.73 -3.38 5.40
N MET A 84 1.66 -2.90 4.17
CA MET A 84 2.77 -2.19 3.52
C MET A 84 2.85 -0.72 3.96
N MET A 85 1.71 -0.02 4.08
CA MET A 85 1.68 1.44 4.16
C MET A 85 1.61 1.96 5.59
N LEU A 86 1.02 1.19 6.51
CA LEU A 86 0.96 1.60 7.92
C LEU A 86 2.35 1.81 8.54
N PRO A 87 3.36 0.95 8.32
CA PRO A 87 4.73 1.19 8.81
C PRO A 87 5.28 2.57 8.44
N THR A 88 5.02 3.03 7.22
CA THR A 88 5.50 4.34 6.74
C THR A 88 4.80 5.52 7.41
N ALA A 89 3.58 5.33 7.92
CA ALA A 89 2.80 6.37 8.60
C ALA A 89 3.07 6.45 10.11
N ILE A 90 3.71 5.44 10.71
CA ILE A 90 4.09 5.44 12.14
C ILE A 90 4.80 6.74 12.59
N PRO A 91 5.85 7.24 11.91
CA PRO A 91 6.51 8.48 12.35
C PRO A 91 5.57 9.69 12.36
N PHE A 92 4.67 9.79 11.37
CA PHE A 92 3.65 10.84 11.32
C PHE A 92 2.67 10.74 12.49
N ILE A 93 2.14 9.54 12.74
CA ILE A 93 1.19 9.30 13.84
C ILE A 93 1.84 9.60 15.19
N MET A 94 3.10 9.21 15.40
CA MET A 94 3.83 9.48 16.64
C MET A 94 4.10 10.97 16.87
N ILE A 95 4.45 11.72 15.81
CA ILE A 95 4.66 13.17 15.91
C ILE A 95 3.33 13.88 16.17
N PHE A 96 2.26 13.49 15.47
CA PHE A 96 0.92 14.01 15.72
C PHE A 96 0.48 13.76 17.16
N ASP A 97 0.66 12.53 17.66
CA ASP A 97 0.33 12.15 19.04
C ASP A 97 1.13 12.98 20.05
N LYS A 98 2.43 13.17 19.81
CA LYS A 98 3.29 14.02 20.66
C LYS A 98 2.75 15.45 20.72
N ILE A 99 2.44 16.06 19.57
CA ILE A 99 1.93 17.43 19.52
C ILE A 99 0.56 17.54 20.20
N SER A 100 -0.34 16.58 19.93
CA SER A 100 -1.66 16.55 20.55
C SER A 100 -1.59 16.41 22.07
N ASN A 101 -0.73 15.52 22.58
CA ASN A 101 -0.54 15.33 24.02
C ASN A 101 0.08 16.57 24.70
N GLU A 102 1.04 17.26 24.05
CA GLU A 102 1.59 18.50 24.60
C GLU A 102 0.53 19.62 24.66
N ARG A 103 -0.32 19.75 23.63
CA ARG A 103 -1.45 20.70 23.67
C ARG A 103 -2.47 20.36 24.76
N LYS A 104 -2.79 19.07 24.93
CA LYS A 104 -3.67 18.59 25.99
C LYS A 104 -3.15 18.98 27.38
N LYS A 105 -1.85 18.84 27.64
CA LYS A 105 -1.22 19.27 28.90
C LYS A 105 -1.34 20.77 29.13
N GLN A 106 -1.18 21.55 28.08
CA GLN A 106 -1.31 23.02 28.11
C GLN A 106 -2.77 23.49 28.15
N LYS A 107 -3.75 22.59 28.26
CA LYS A 107 -5.20 22.86 28.24
C LYS A 107 -5.66 23.60 26.97
N TYR A 108 -4.90 23.50 25.89
CA TYR A 108 -5.33 23.98 24.58
C TYR A 108 -6.21 22.95 23.90
N SER A 109 -7.03 23.40 22.95
CA SER A 109 -7.81 22.51 22.09
C SER A 109 -6.86 21.57 21.31
N TYR A 110 -7.20 20.28 21.31
CA TYR A 110 -6.41 19.18 20.73
C TYR A 110 -7.34 18.21 19.99
N GLY A 111 -6.78 17.42 19.08
CA GLY A 111 -7.49 16.38 18.35
C GLY A 111 -6.98 14.99 18.71
N LEU A 112 -7.89 14.01 18.80
CA LEU A 112 -7.53 12.64 19.14
C LEU A 112 -6.72 11.95 18.03
N THR A 113 -5.62 11.28 18.40
CA THR A 113 -4.77 10.48 17.50
C THR A 113 -5.55 9.40 16.75
N ILE A 114 -6.57 8.81 17.39
CA ILE A 114 -7.42 7.79 16.75
C ILE A 114 -8.18 8.34 15.52
N ASN A 115 -8.58 9.62 15.53
CA ASN A 115 -9.28 10.22 14.40
C ASN A 115 -8.36 10.43 13.19
N PHE A 116 -7.09 10.78 13.46
CA PHE A 116 -6.06 10.84 12.43
C PHE A 116 -5.81 9.46 11.82
N PHE A 117 -5.67 8.43 12.67
CA PHE A 117 -5.48 7.06 12.21
C PHE A 117 -6.68 6.51 11.40
N LEU A 118 -7.91 6.70 11.90
CA LEU A 118 -9.13 6.23 11.23
C LEU A 118 -9.31 6.87 9.85
N SER A 119 -9.09 8.17 9.73
CA SER A 119 -9.18 8.86 8.43
C SER A 119 -8.10 8.42 7.45
N TYR A 120 -6.88 8.14 7.92
CA TYR A 120 -5.82 7.55 7.11
C TYR A 120 -6.20 6.15 6.58
N VAL A 121 -6.68 5.27 7.46
CA VAL A 121 -7.15 3.94 7.10
C VAL A 121 -8.35 3.99 6.15
N LEU A 122 -9.24 4.97 6.33
CA LEU A 122 -10.39 5.17 5.44
C LEU A 122 -9.96 5.49 4.01
N ILE A 123 -8.93 6.34 3.81
CA ILE A 123 -8.41 6.60 2.46
C ILE A 123 -7.84 5.33 1.82
N TRP A 124 -7.13 4.51 2.59
CA TRP A 124 -6.66 3.20 2.10
C TRP A 124 -7.81 2.24 1.79
N ALA A 125 -8.87 2.25 2.59
CA ALA A 125 -10.08 1.46 2.30
C ALA A 125 -10.71 1.89 0.96
N ILE A 126 -10.84 3.19 0.70
CA ILE A 126 -11.35 3.71 -0.59
C ILE A 126 -10.44 3.27 -1.73
N PHE A 127 -9.12 3.40 -1.57
CA PHE A 127 -8.18 2.97 -2.60
C PHE A 127 -8.26 1.47 -2.88
N SER A 128 -8.36 0.64 -1.84
CA SER A 128 -8.53 -0.80 -1.97
C SER A 128 -9.85 -1.17 -2.64
N LEU A 129 -10.95 -0.43 -2.40
CA LEU A 129 -12.19 -0.61 -3.17
C LEU A 129 -11.97 -0.35 -4.66
N CYS A 130 -11.23 0.70 -5.03
CA CYS A 130 -10.89 0.96 -6.43
C CYS A 130 -10.10 -0.20 -7.05
N LEU A 131 -9.12 -0.76 -6.33
CA LEU A 131 -8.33 -1.90 -6.80
C LEU A 131 -9.16 -3.17 -6.91
N THR A 132 -10.11 -3.40 -6.00
CA THR A 132 -11.06 -4.52 -6.12
C THR A 132 -11.93 -4.39 -7.36
N ILE A 133 -12.42 -3.18 -7.67
CA ILE A 133 -13.19 -2.93 -8.90
C ILE A 133 -12.33 -3.21 -10.13
N ILE A 134 -11.09 -2.71 -10.16
CA ILE A 134 -10.13 -2.97 -11.24
C ILE A 134 -9.85 -4.48 -11.38
N HIS A 135 -9.63 -5.18 -10.27
CA HIS A 135 -9.40 -6.62 -10.25
C HIS A 135 -10.58 -7.37 -10.88
N ILE A 136 -11.81 -7.11 -10.40
CA ILE A 136 -13.02 -7.74 -10.93
C ILE A 136 -13.20 -7.42 -12.41
N LEU A 137 -12.92 -6.19 -12.84
CA LEU A 137 -13.03 -5.78 -14.24
C LEU A 137 -12.02 -6.50 -15.13
N LEU A 138 -10.75 -6.56 -14.72
CA LEU A 138 -9.71 -7.31 -15.44
C LEU A 138 -10.03 -8.79 -15.52
N GLN A 139 -10.63 -9.36 -14.46
CA GLN A 139 -11.06 -10.76 -14.44
C GLN A 139 -12.22 -10.99 -15.41
N LYS A 140 -13.21 -10.09 -15.42
CA LYS A 140 -14.37 -10.17 -16.33
C LYS A 140 -13.98 -10.03 -17.81
N LEU A 141 -12.93 -9.25 -18.10
CA LEU A 141 -12.40 -9.09 -19.45
C LEU A 141 -11.47 -10.24 -19.89
N ASN A 142 -11.28 -11.28 -19.06
CA ASN A 142 -10.32 -12.37 -19.28
C ASN A 142 -8.88 -11.86 -19.53
N ILE A 143 -8.53 -10.71 -18.96
CA ILE A 143 -7.20 -10.12 -19.04
C ILE A 143 -6.28 -10.70 -17.95
N LEU A 144 -6.86 -11.15 -16.83
CA LEU A 144 -6.14 -11.87 -15.78
C LEU A 144 -6.04 -13.36 -16.14
N ASN A 145 -4.81 -13.88 -16.12
CA ASN A 145 -4.58 -15.30 -16.26
C ASN A 145 -5.14 -16.07 -15.05
N ALA A 146 -5.92 -17.12 -15.33
CA ALA A 146 -6.62 -17.90 -14.30
C ALA A 146 -5.68 -18.61 -13.31
N SER A 147 -4.44 -18.92 -13.71
CA SER A 147 -3.46 -19.64 -12.90
C SER A 147 -2.55 -18.72 -12.07
N SER A 148 -2.14 -17.58 -12.62
CA SER A 148 -1.16 -16.68 -11.98
C SER A 148 -1.77 -15.41 -11.38
N LEU A 149 -3.06 -15.13 -11.66
CA LEU A 149 -3.74 -13.86 -11.32
C LEU A 149 -2.89 -12.64 -11.74
N SER A 150 -2.14 -12.79 -12.83
CA SER A 150 -1.30 -11.76 -13.41
C SER A 150 -1.86 -11.30 -14.75
N VAL A 151 -1.57 -10.05 -15.08
CA VAL A 151 -1.86 -9.50 -16.41
C VAL A 151 -0.75 -9.91 -17.38
N GLY A 152 -1.10 -10.17 -18.64
CA GLY A 152 -0.12 -10.50 -19.70
C GLY A 152 0.93 -9.42 -19.94
N TYR A 153 2.04 -9.82 -20.58
CA TYR A 153 3.26 -9.02 -20.80
C TYR A 153 3.02 -7.63 -21.40
N ILE A 154 2.05 -7.47 -22.31
CA ILE A 154 1.74 -6.17 -22.94
C ILE A 154 1.26 -5.15 -21.90
N PHE A 155 0.24 -5.49 -21.13
CA PHE A 155 -0.30 -4.62 -20.08
C PHE A 155 0.69 -4.48 -18.93
N GLY A 156 1.43 -5.55 -18.59
CA GLY A 156 2.53 -5.51 -17.64
C GLY A 156 3.55 -4.44 -17.99
N GLY A 157 4.12 -4.51 -19.19
CA GLY A 157 5.07 -3.53 -19.68
C GLY A 157 4.51 -2.12 -19.74
N LEU A 158 3.23 -1.95 -20.14
CA LEU A 158 2.56 -0.65 -20.10
C LEU A 158 2.43 -0.11 -18.67
N LEU A 159 2.13 -0.95 -17.67
CA LEU A 159 2.10 -0.55 -16.27
C LEU A 159 3.48 -0.11 -15.78
N PHE A 160 4.56 -0.81 -16.16
CA PHE A 160 5.94 -0.40 -15.85
C PHE A 160 6.32 0.94 -16.50
N LEU A 161 5.96 1.14 -17.77
CA LEU A 161 6.16 2.41 -18.47
C LEU A 161 5.40 3.53 -17.78
N LEU A 162 4.12 3.32 -17.45
CA LEU A 162 3.31 4.29 -16.72
C LEU A 162 3.90 4.60 -15.34
N ALA A 163 4.35 3.58 -14.60
CA ALA A 163 4.99 3.75 -13.30
C ALA A 163 6.27 4.57 -13.40
N GLY A 164 7.12 4.28 -14.39
CA GLY A 164 8.37 5.01 -14.59
C GLY A 164 8.17 6.44 -15.09
N ILE A 165 7.18 6.70 -15.94
CA ILE A 165 6.79 8.07 -16.33
C ILE A 165 6.25 8.81 -15.10
N TYR A 166 5.34 8.18 -14.36
CA TYR A 166 4.76 8.74 -13.14
C TYR A 166 5.82 9.10 -12.11
N GLN A 167 6.83 8.24 -11.98
CA GLN A 167 7.98 8.42 -11.10
C GLN A 167 8.69 9.76 -11.33
N MET A 168 8.76 10.20 -12.58
CA MET A 168 9.46 11.41 -13.01
C MET A 168 8.55 12.66 -13.02
N THR A 169 7.29 12.53 -12.62
CA THR A 169 6.34 13.67 -12.65
C THR A 169 6.53 14.62 -11.47
N PRO A 170 6.34 15.94 -11.68
CA PRO A 170 6.36 16.91 -10.58
C PRO A 170 5.21 16.67 -9.59
N PHE A 171 4.12 16.03 -10.02
CA PHE A 171 3.01 15.67 -9.16
C PHE A 171 3.45 14.69 -8.06
N LYS A 172 4.17 13.62 -8.42
CA LYS A 172 4.73 12.69 -7.44
C LYS A 172 5.67 13.39 -6.46
N ASP A 173 6.54 14.28 -6.93
CA ASP A 173 7.48 15.00 -6.07
C ASP A 173 6.76 15.84 -4.99
N VAL A 174 5.67 16.51 -5.36
CA VAL A 174 4.83 17.27 -4.40
C VAL A 174 4.16 16.35 -3.39
N CYS A 175 3.58 15.22 -3.85
CA CYS A 175 2.96 14.24 -2.96
C CYS A 175 3.98 13.63 -2.00
N LEU A 176 5.16 13.25 -2.49
CA LEU A 176 6.22 12.62 -1.70
C LEU A 176 6.74 13.58 -0.64
N LYS A 177 6.99 14.86 -0.98
CA LYS A 177 7.43 15.89 -0.03
C LYS A 177 6.47 16.03 1.16
N ASN A 178 5.17 16.05 0.87
CA ASN A 178 4.14 16.15 1.91
C ASN A 178 3.93 14.84 2.69
N CYS A 179 4.29 13.70 2.10
CA CYS A 179 4.18 12.38 2.72
C CYS A 179 5.43 11.99 3.55
N SER A 180 6.59 12.58 3.28
CA SER A 180 7.85 12.26 3.98
C SER A 180 8.23 13.24 5.09
N ASN A 181 7.78 14.50 5.03
CA ASN A 181 8.17 15.51 6.01
C ASN A 181 7.03 15.84 7.00
N PRO A 182 6.99 15.18 8.18
CA PRO A 182 5.90 15.35 9.14
C PRO A 182 5.88 16.73 9.80
N ILE A 183 7.04 17.36 9.99
CA ILE A 183 7.14 18.66 10.67
C ILE A 183 6.57 19.75 9.77
N ASP A 184 7.01 19.80 8.51
CA ASP A 184 6.51 20.77 7.53
C ASP A 184 5.02 20.57 7.24
N PHE A 185 4.56 19.32 7.21
CA PHE A 185 3.16 19.01 6.97
C PHE A 185 2.23 19.49 8.10
N LEU A 186 2.68 19.37 9.35
CA LEU A 186 1.89 19.68 10.55
C LEU A 186 2.00 21.14 11.00
N SER A 187 3.13 21.81 10.74
CA SER A 187 3.41 23.17 11.21
C SER A 187 2.45 24.23 10.67
N GLY A 188 1.86 24.00 9.48
CA GLY A 188 0.94 24.92 8.82
C GLY A 188 -0.56 24.67 9.06
N GLN A 189 -0.95 23.69 9.89
CA GLN A 189 -2.35 23.22 9.92
C GLN A 189 -3.08 23.46 11.24
N LYS A 190 -4.36 23.82 11.13
CA LYS A 190 -5.26 24.09 12.25
C LYS A 190 -5.68 22.78 12.93
N MET A 191 -4.87 22.30 13.88
CA MET A 191 -5.09 21.03 14.60
C MET A 191 -6.08 21.14 15.79
N PHE A 192 -6.91 22.18 15.81
CA PHE A 192 -7.54 22.64 17.05
C PHE A 192 -8.64 21.70 17.58
N TYR A 193 -9.15 20.76 16.78
CA TYR A 193 -10.27 19.90 17.18
C TYR A 193 -10.20 18.51 16.55
N ASN A 194 -11.06 17.60 17.00
CA ASN A 194 -11.23 16.25 16.46
C ASN A 194 -11.45 16.23 14.94
N PHE A 195 -12.18 17.20 14.40
CA PHE A 195 -12.35 17.34 12.96
C PHE A 195 -11.05 17.73 12.25
N GLY A 196 -10.22 18.58 12.87
CA GLY A 196 -8.90 18.92 12.36
C GLY A 196 -7.97 17.70 12.29
N ALA A 197 -7.99 16.85 13.32
CA ALA A 197 -7.24 15.58 13.32
C ALA A 197 -7.69 14.63 12.19
N PHE A 198 -9.00 14.51 11.99
CA PHE A 198 -9.57 13.70 10.91
C PHE A 198 -9.21 14.24 9.53
N TYR A 199 -9.34 15.55 9.31
CA TYR A 199 -8.95 16.19 8.06
C TYR A 199 -7.46 16.02 7.75
N LEU A 200 -6.61 16.13 8.78
CA LEU A 200 -5.17 15.91 8.67
C LEU A 200 -4.82 14.49 8.25
N GLY A 201 -5.43 13.48 8.88
CA GLY A 201 -5.21 12.08 8.53
C GLY A 201 -5.70 11.77 7.12
N MET A 202 -6.86 12.30 6.73
CA MET A 202 -7.39 12.18 5.37
C MET A 202 -6.45 12.82 4.34
N LYS A 203 -5.97 14.05 4.60
CA LYS A 203 -5.03 14.76 3.74
C LYS A 203 -3.69 14.02 3.61
N HIS A 204 -3.16 13.48 4.71
CA HIS A 204 -1.95 12.65 4.67
C HIS A 204 -2.18 11.35 3.87
N GLY A 205 -3.32 10.69 4.06
CA GLY A 205 -3.72 9.51 3.29
C GLY A 205 -3.76 9.80 1.78
N ILE A 206 -4.35 10.91 1.36
CA ILE A 206 -4.43 11.31 -0.06
C ILE A 206 -3.03 11.52 -0.65
N PHE A 207 -2.12 12.20 0.06
CA PHE A 207 -0.74 12.36 -0.41
C PHE A 207 0.03 11.03 -0.43
N CYS A 208 -0.22 10.15 0.53
CA CYS A 208 0.39 8.82 0.60
C CYS A 208 -0.05 7.94 -0.58
N VAL A 209 -1.35 7.88 -0.87
CA VAL A 209 -1.85 7.20 -2.07
C VAL A 209 -1.31 7.89 -3.33
N GLY A 210 -1.36 9.21 -3.38
CA GLY A 210 -0.81 9.99 -4.49
C GLY A 210 0.66 9.68 -4.79
N CYS A 211 1.53 9.46 -3.81
CA CYS A 211 2.94 9.18 -4.13
C CYS A 211 3.20 7.76 -4.66
N CYS A 212 2.34 6.76 -4.35
CA CYS A 212 2.64 5.36 -4.64
C CYS A 212 1.56 4.57 -5.40
N TRP A 213 0.41 5.15 -5.72
CA TRP A 213 -0.70 4.40 -6.35
C TRP A 213 -0.32 3.72 -7.67
N VAL A 214 0.49 4.35 -8.53
CA VAL A 214 0.92 3.73 -9.80
C VAL A 214 1.87 2.56 -9.56
N LEU A 215 2.74 2.66 -8.55
CA LEU A 215 3.60 1.54 -8.15
C LEU A 215 2.78 0.37 -7.60
N MET A 216 1.69 0.65 -6.89
CA MET A 216 0.78 -0.39 -6.42
C MET A 216 0.10 -1.16 -7.55
N LEU A 217 -0.15 -0.51 -8.69
CA LEU A 217 -0.71 -1.19 -9.86
C LEU A 217 0.24 -2.25 -10.44
N LEU A 218 1.56 -2.15 -10.18
CA LEU A 218 2.53 -3.17 -10.61
C LEU A 218 2.27 -4.53 -9.98
N LEU A 219 1.59 -4.59 -8.83
CA LEU A 219 1.18 -5.86 -8.20
C LEU A 219 0.25 -6.69 -9.10
N PHE A 220 -0.46 -6.07 -10.03
CA PHE A 220 -1.26 -6.80 -11.02
C PHE A 220 -0.41 -7.53 -12.07
N TYR A 221 0.82 -7.08 -12.35
CA TYR A 221 1.71 -7.77 -13.29
C TYR A 221 2.33 -9.02 -12.66
N SER A 222 2.79 -8.93 -11.42
CA SER A 222 3.52 -10.02 -10.77
C SER A 222 2.65 -11.08 -10.11
N GLY A 223 1.33 -10.95 -10.20
CA GLY A 223 0.38 -11.67 -9.37
C GLY A 223 0.14 -10.94 -8.05
N VAL A 224 -1.13 -10.70 -7.75
CA VAL A 224 -1.58 -9.80 -6.66
C VAL A 224 -1.02 -10.18 -5.28
N MET A 225 -0.70 -11.46 -5.06
CA MET A 225 -0.17 -11.96 -3.79
C MET A 225 1.30 -12.44 -3.85
N ASN A 226 2.07 -12.01 -4.85
CA ASN A 226 3.48 -12.38 -4.91
C ASN A 226 4.29 -11.69 -3.81
N ILE A 227 4.77 -12.48 -2.84
CA ILE A 227 5.39 -11.95 -1.62
C ILE A 227 6.67 -11.16 -1.92
N PHE A 228 7.44 -11.54 -2.94
CA PHE A 228 8.66 -10.82 -3.31
C PHE A 228 8.34 -9.42 -3.83
N TRP A 229 7.25 -9.26 -4.57
CA TRP A 229 6.82 -7.96 -5.07
C TRP A 229 6.20 -7.09 -4.00
N ILE A 230 5.39 -7.68 -3.11
CA ILE A 230 4.83 -6.96 -1.95
C ILE A 230 5.97 -6.45 -1.06
N VAL A 231 6.92 -7.30 -0.70
CA VAL A 231 8.08 -6.90 0.11
C VAL A 231 8.96 -5.91 -0.64
N GLY A 232 9.26 -6.15 -1.91
CA GLY A 232 10.09 -5.30 -2.76
C GLY A 232 9.53 -3.89 -2.92
N LEU A 233 8.24 -3.76 -3.25
CA LEU A 233 7.56 -2.47 -3.36
C LEU A 233 7.44 -1.76 -2.00
N SER A 234 7.18 -2.51 -0.93
CA SER A 234 7.13 -1.95 0.42
C SER A 234 8.48 -1.33 0.80
N LEU A 235 9.58 -2.07 0.60
CA LEU A 235 10.93 -1.58 0.84
C LEU A 235 11.26 -0.38 -0.06
N TYR A 236 10.90 -0.45 -1.34
CA TYR A 236 11.11 0.64 -2.28
C TYR A 236 10.41 1.94 -1.80
N ILE A 237 9.16 1.86 -1.36
CA ILE A 237 8.39 3.03 -0.89
C ILE A 237 8.92 3.55 0.45
N ILE A 238 9.35 2.66 1.34
CA ILE A 238 10.06 3.05 2.57
C ILE A 238 11.30 3.85 2.18
N ILE A 239 12.14 3.30 1.31
CA ILE A 239 13.38 3.94 0.85
C ILE A 239 13.09 5.33 0.25
N GLU A 240 12.08 5.46 -0.62
CA GLU A 240 11.67 6.76 -1.18
C GLU A 240 11.32 7.79 -0.11
N LYS A 241 10.57 7.38 0.91
CA LYS A 241 10.11 8.29 1.96
C LYS A 241 11.23 8.70 2.91
N PHE A 242 12.28 7.89 3.06
CA PHE A 242 13.40 8.16 3.97
C PHE A 242 14.64 8.77 3.29
N ILE A 243 14.80 8.67 1.97
CA ILE A 243 15.95 9.22 1.25
C ILE A 243 15.82 10.74 1.06
N ILE A 244 16.85 11.48 1.49
CA ILE A 244 16.96 12.94 1.37
C ILE A 244 17.20 13.41 -0.09
N LEU A 245 17.69 12.52 -0.96
CA LEU A 245 18.00 12.77 -2.38
C LEU A 245 16.80 12.53 -3.33
N GLY A 246 15.56 12.68 -2.85
CA GLY A 246 14.33 12.20 -3.47
C GLY A 246 14.20 12.42 -4.99
N LYS A 247 14.50 13.61 -5.51
CA LYS A 247 14.36 13.88 -6.96
C LYS A 247 15.31 13.07 -7.84
N LYS A 248 16.58 12.89 -7.43
CA LYS A 248 17.55 12.09 -8.19
C LYS A 248 17.17 10.61 -8.15
N PHE A 249 16.73 10.14 -6.98
CA PHE A 249 16.25 8.76 -6.81
C PHE A 249 15.02 8.48 -7.68
N ASN A 250 14.07 9.43 -7.73
CA ASN A 250 12.88 9.31 -8.57
C ASN A 250 13.24 9.21 -10.05
N ILE A 251 14.11 10.08 -10.55
CA ILE A 251 14.55 10.01 -11.96
C ILE A 251 15.24 8.68 -12.27
N PHE A 252 16.17 8.26 -11.41
CA PHE A 252 16.92 7.02 -11.62
C PHE A 252 16.02 5.78 -11.62
N SER A 253 15.15 5.66 -10.62
CA SER A 253 14.20 4.55 -10.53
C SER A 253 13.15 4.59 -11.64
N GLY A 254 12.73 5.78 -12.08
CA GLY A 254 11.83 5.94 -13.22
C GLY A 254 12.44 5.40 -14.52
N LEU A 255 13.71 5.70 -14.77
CA LEU A 255 14.46 5.17 -15.92
C LEU A 255 14.60 3.64 -15.87
N ILE A 256 14.84 3.07 -14.68
CA ILE A 256 14.88 1.62 -14.49
C ILE A 256 13.53 0.98 -14.81
N LEU A 257 12.43 1.53 -14.28
CA LEU A 257 11.07 1.02 -14.53
C LEU A 257 10.71 1.10 -16.02
N ILE A 258 11.04 2.21 -16.70
CA ILE A 258 10.81 2.36 -18.14
C ILE A 258 11.61 1.31 -18.92
N SER A 259 12.90 1.16 -18.61
CA SER A 259 13.78 0.21 -19.29
C SER A 259 13.26 -1.22 -19.13
N TYR A 260 12.90 -1.60 -17.90
CA TYR A 260 12.35 -2.92 -17.61
C TYR A 260 11.01 -3.16 -18.33
N GLY A 261 10.10 -2.18 -18.32
CA GLY A 261 8.83 -2.24 -19.06
C GLY A 261 9.03 -2.39 -20.56
N SER A 262 9.98 -1.67 -21.15
CA SER A 262 10.35 -1.83 -22.56
C SER A 262 10.92 -3.21 -22.86
N THR A 263 11.76 -3.77 -21.98
CA THR A 263 12.28 -5.13 -22.18
C THR A 263 11.20 -6.20 -22.10
N ILE A 264 10.23 -6.05 -21.19
CA ILE A 264 9.07 -6.96 -21.10
C ILE A 264 8.30 -7.00 -22.41
N ILE A 265 8.00 -5.83 -22.98
CA ILE A 265 7.25 -5.73 -24.25
C ILE A 265 8.07 -6.28 -25.42
N TYR A 266 9.38 -6.01 -25.45
CA TYR A 266 10.24 -6.43 -26.55
C TYR A 266 10.48 -7.94 -26.57
N PHE A 267 10.68 -8.56 -25.40
CA PHE A 267 10.96 -10.00 -25.28
C PHE A 267 9.72 -10.87 -25.01
N ASN A 268 8.52 -10.27 -24.90
CA ASN A 268 7.27 -10.96 -24.57
C ASN A 268 7.35 -11.80 -23.28
N LEU A 269 7.94 -11.22 -22.23
CA LEU A 269 8.12 -11.83 -20.89
C LEU A 269 6.88 -11.67 -20.01
#